data_AF-A0A6G3LF30-F1
#
_entry.id   AF-A0A6G3LF30-F1
#
_cell.length_a   1.000
_cell.length_b   1.000
_cell.length_c   1.000
_cell.angle_alpha   90.00
_cell.angle_beta   90.00
_cell.angle_gamma   90.00
#
_symmetry.space_group_name_H-M   'P 1'
#
loop_
_entity.id
_entity.type
_entity.pdbx_description
1 polymer ?
#
loop_
_entity_poly.entity_id
_entity_poly.type
_entity_poly.pdbx_seq_one_letter_code
_entity_poly.pdbx_strand_id
1 'polypeptide(L)'
;MGGQTSLKNRSRKTLRLISGLALSLYGLLLIFSLMLPLYKLSGPISGEISLLHYSLAIFGKPITIDALERARTLSAPILAIAIASSILGISLIASVARPHKGIMLRAAFSLSLAFPSASALAYLSRLVLVNYALGEIPMDLSATTSAGALVFQQSQLLPGPAALLLSPALATIPPVIALGISAIDLYLEIYAS
;
A
#
# COMPACT_ATOMS: atom_id res chain seq x y z
N MET A 1 -1.72 47.33 7.17
CA MET A 1 -0.86 46.13 7.34
C MET A 1 -1.60 44.86 7.83
N GLY A 2 -2.94 44.80 7.87
CA GLY A 2 -3.69 43.61 8.32
C GLY A 2 -4.06 42.58 7.25
N GLY A 3 -3.87 42.87 5.96
CA GLY A 3 -4.26 41.97 4.86
C GLY A 3 -3.27 40.83 4.57
N GLN A 4 -1.97 41.06 4.77
CA GLN A 4 -0.93 40.06 4.46
C GLN A 4 -0.91 38.90 5.47
N THR A 5 -1.23 39.14 6.73
CA THR A 5 -1.29 38.10 7.78
C THR A 5 -2.48 37.16 7.59
N SER A 6 -3.61 37.67 7.10
CA SER A 6 -4.81 36.88 6.79
C SER A 6 -4.61 35.93 5.60
N LEU A 7 -4.01 36.42 4.51
CA LEU A 7 -3.70 35.60 3.33
C LEU A 7 -2.69 34.48 3.63
N LYS A 8 -1.64 34.79 4.41
CA LYS A 8 -0.60 33.82 4.81
C LYS A 8 -1.18 32.72 5.70
N ASN A 9 -2.08 33.05 6.63
CA ASN A 9 -2.79 32.07 7.46
C ASN A 9 -3.78 31.21 6.68
N ARG A 10 -4.49 31.80 5.69
CA ARG A 10 -5.42 31.04 4.84
C ARG A 10 -4.65 30.04 3.96
N SER A 11 -3.55 30.47 3.35
CA SER A 11 -2.67 29.62 2.55
C SER A 11 -2.09 28.44 3.36
N ARG A 12 -1.58 28.68 4.58
CA ARG A 12 -1.09 27.60 5.46
C ARG A 12 -2.18 26.58 5.83
N LYS A 13 -3.40 27.04 6.13
CA LYS A 13 -4.54 26.13 6.40
C LYS A 13 -4.87 25.26 5.20
N THR A 14 -4.88 25.83 3.99
CA THR A 14 -5.15 25.08 2.75
C THR A 14 -4.05 24.06 2.46
N LEU A 15 -2.78 24.43 2.66
CA LEU A 15 -1.65 23.51 2.52
C LEU A 15 -1.74 22.33 3.50
N ARG A 16 -2.04 22.59 4.76
CA ARG A 16 -2.26 21.53 5.77
C ARG A 16 -3.39 20.58 5.39
N LEU A 17 -4.51 21.11 4.88
CA LEU A 17 -5.62 20.29 4.37
C LEU A 17 -5.19 19.38 3.21
N ILE A 18 -4.49 19.94 2.22
CA ILE A 18 -4.03 19.17 1.05
C ILE A 18 -3.06 18.07 1.48
N SER A 19 -2.09 18.39 2.33
CA SER A 19 -1.13 17.39 2.83
C SER A 19 -1.81 16.29 3.64
N GLY A 20 -2.71 16.65 4.57
CA GLY A 20 -3.46 15.68 5.37
C GLY A 20 -4.37 14.79 4.54
N LEU A 21 -5.06 15.35 3.54
CA LEU A 21 -5.86 14.57 2.59
C LEU A 21 -5.00 13.61 1.78
N ALA A 22 -3.89 14.09 1.20
CA ALA A 22 -2.97 13.26 0.43
C ALA A 22 -2.41 12.09 1.25
N LEU A 23 -2.01 12.35 2.50
CA LEU A 23 -1.56 11.34 3.46
C LEU A 23 -2.66 10.31 3.78
N SER A 24 -3.87 10.78 4.05
CA SER A 24 -4.99 9.88 4.40
C SER A 24 -5.38 8.98 3.23
N LEU A 25 -5.45 9.54 2.02
CA LEU A 25 -5.76 8.82 0.79
C LEU A 25 -4.67 7.82 0.45
N TYR A 26 -3.40 8.19 0.64
CA TYR A 26 -2.27 7.27 0.46
C TYR A 26 -2.35 6.07 1.39
N GLY A 27 -2.57 6.29 2.69
CA GLY A 27 -2.70 5.21 3.66
C GLY A 27 -3.87 4.28 3.35
N LEU A 28 -5.02 4.84 2.97
CA LEU A 28 -6.17 4.06 2.53
C LEU A 28 -5.87 3.25 1.26
N LEU A 29 -5.22 3.87 0.26
CA LEU A 29 -4.85 3.20 -0.98
C LEU A 29 -3.91 2.03 -0.71
N LEU A 30 -2.90 2.21 0.16
CA LEU A 30 -2.01 1.14 0.58
C LEU A 30 -2.77 0.01 1.29
N ILE A 31 -3.64 0.33 2.26
CA ILE A 31 -4.46 -0.68 2.96
C ILE A 31 -5.30 -1.47 1.95
N PHE A 32 -5.99 -0.80 1.01
CA PHE A 32 -6.76 -1.47 -0.04
C PHE A 32 -5.88 -2.34 -0.93
N SER A 33 -4.70 -1.85 -1.32
CA SER A 33 -3.77 -2.61 -2.15
C SER A 33 -3.22 -3.87 -1.47
N LEU A 34 -3.13 -3.85 -0.14
CA LEU A 34 -2.64 -4.96 0.67
C LEU A 34 -3.73 -6.01 0.95
N MET A 35 -4.98 -5.57 1.13
CA MET A 35 -6.14 -6.42 1.44
C MET A 35 -6.79 -7.04 0.20
N LEU A 36 -6.87 -6.29 -0.90
CA LEU A 36 -7.57 -6.75 -2.10
C LEU A 36 -6.76 -7.86 -2.81
N PRO A 37 -7.46 -8.80 -3.47
CA PRO A 37 -6.78 -9.87 -4.20
C PRO A 37 -6.00 -9.29 -5.39
N LEU A 38 -4.74 -9.66 -5.48
CA LEU A 38 -3.86 -9.44 -6.63
C LEU A 38 -4.17 -10.40 -7.75
N TYR A 39 -4.44 -11.66 -7.40
CA TYR A 39 -4.73 -12.74 -8.33
C TYR A 39 -5.81 -13.65 -7.77
N LYS A 40 -6.65 -14.16 -8.67
CA LYS A 40 -7.59 -15.24 -8.40
C LYS A 40 -7.22 -16.44 -9.25
N LEU A 41 -7.14 -17.60 -8.63
CA LEU A 41 -6.92 -18.88 -9.29
C LEU A 41 -8.26 -19.62 -9.40
N SER A 42 -8.56 -20.11 -10.60
CA SER A 42 -9.77 -20.88 -10.90
C SER A 42 -9.39 -22.17 -11.61
N GLY A 43 -10.01 -23.29 -11.21
CA GLY A 43 -9.73 -24.62 -11.75
C GLY A 43 -9.43 -25.63 -10.65
N PRO A 44 -8.58 -26.64 -10.92
CA PRO A 44 -8.17 -27.63 -9.91
C PRO A 44 -7.43 -27.01 -8.74
N ILE A 45 -6.71 -25.91 -9.00
CA ILE A 45 -6.19 -25.00 -7.99
C ILE A 45 -7.15 -23.81 -7.91
N SER A 46 -7.77 -23.64 -6.75
CA SER A 46 -8.72 -22.55 -6.50
C SER A 46 -8.24 -21.73 -5.32
N GLY A 47 -8.40 -20.41 -5.42
CA GLY A 47 -7.95 -19.55 -4.35
C GLY A 47 -7.76 -18.09 -4.72
N GLU A 48 -7.44 -17.30 -3.71
CA GLU A 48 -7.14 -15.88 -3.83
C GLU A 48 -5.78 -15.58 -3.22
N ILE A 49 -5.02 -14.72 -3.92
CA ILE A 49 -3.71 -14.26 -3.48
C ILE A 49 -3.79 -12.75 -3.30
N SER A 50 -3.60 -12.29 -2.06
CA SER A 50 -3.37 -10.88 -1.71
C SER A 50 -2.01 -10.76 -1.00
N LEU A 51 -1.56 -9.54 -0.70
CA LEU A 51 -0.29 -9.34 0.00
C LEU A 51 -0.37 -9.68 1.50
N LEU A 52 -1.54 -9.54 2.13
CA LEU A 52 -1.73 -9.83 3.56
C LEU A 52 -2.35 -11.21 3.84
N HIS A 53 -3.02 -11.77 2.86
CA HIS A 53 -3.73 -13.03 2.98
C HIS A 53 -3.62 -13.83 1.68
N TYR A 54 -3.43 -15.14 1.79
CA TYR A 54 -3.63 -16.04 0.68
C TYR A 54 -4.45 -17.23 1.16
N SER A 55 -5.27 -17.75 0.26
CA SER A 55 -6.00 -18.99 0.45
C SER A 55 -5.89 -19.75 -0.85
N LEU A 56 -5.16 -20.86 -0.83
CA LEU A 56 -4.94 -21.72 -1.99
C LEU A 56 -5.36 -23.14 -1.64
N ALA A 57 -6.14 -23.76 -2.51
CA ALA A 57 -6.56 -25.15 -2.35
C ALA A 57 -6.40 -25.93 -3.65
N ILE A 58 -5.77 -27.10 -3.58
CA ILE A 58 -5.76 -28.11 -4.65
C ILE A 58 -6.86 -29.12 -4.34
N PHE A 59 -7.85 -29.23 -5.24
CA PHE A 59 -9.00 -30.14 -5.06
C PHE A 59 -9.66 -30.04 -3.67
N GLY A 60 -9.75 -28.81 -3.12
CA GLY A 60 -10.34 -28.55 -1.80
C GLY A 60 -9.42 -28.78 -0.60
N LYS A 61 -8.17 -29.24 -0.78
CA LYS A 61 -7.18 -29.33 0.29
C LYS A 61 -6.31 -28.06 0.33
N PRO A 62 -6.19 -27.39 1.49
CA PRO A 62 -5.41 -26.17 1.61
C PRO A 62 -3.91 -26.45 1.43
N ILE A 63 -3.21 -25.55 0.74
CA ILE A 63 -1.77 -25.62 0.52
C ILE A 63 -1.09 -24.34 0.97
N THR A 64 0.05 -24.54 1.60
CA THR A 64 0.97 -23.48 2.02
C THR A 64 2.16 -23.45 1.08
N ILE A 65 2.52 -22.26 0.62
CA ILE A 65 3.69 -22.02 -0.23
C ILE A 65 4.59 -21.05 0.52
N ASP A 66 5.83 -21.44 0.79
CA ASP A 66 6.76 -20.68 1.62
C ASP A 66 7.05 -19.28 1.07
N ALA A 67 7.05 -19.12 -0.26
CA ALA A 67 7.24 -17.84 -0.91
C ALA A 67 6.07 -16.86 -0.64
N LEU A 68 4.83 -17.36 -0.60
CA LEU A 68 3.65 -16.56 -0.24
C LEU A 68 3.63 -16.20 1.24
N GLU A 69 4.07 -17.10 2.13
CA GLU A 69 4.19 -16.79 3.56
C GLU A 69 5.26 -15.72 3.81
N ARG A 70 6.41 -15.79 3.11
CA ARG A 70 7.42 -14.72 3.15
C ARG A 70 6.87 -13.39 2.65
N ALA A 71 6.13 -13.37 1.53
CA ALA A 71 5.49 -12.16 1.03
C ALA A 71 4.53 -11.54 2.07
N ARG A 72 3.79 -12.37 2.79
CA ARG A 72 2.90 -11.96 3.89
C ARG A 72 3.64 -11.36 5.07
N THR A 73 4.78 -11.95 5.49
CA THR A 73 5.56 -11.38 6.59
C THR A 73 6.15 -10.01 6.24
N LEU A 74 6.56 -9.81 4.99
CA LEU A 74 7.11 -8.54 4.51
C LEU A 74 6.04 -7.45 4.29
N SER A 75 4.77 -7.83 4.18
CA SER A 75 3.66 -6.89 4.05
C SER A 75 3.17 -6.32 5.38
N ALA A 76 3.50 -6.95 6.52
CA ALA A 76 3.19 -6.47 7.86
C ALA A 76 3.75 -5.07 8.19
N PRO A 77 5.05 -4.74 7.98
CA PRO A 77 5.57 -3.39 8.21
C PRO A 77 4.91 -2.35 7.29
N ILE A 78 4.55 -2.75 6.07
CA ILE A 78 3.87 -1.88 5.10
C ILE A 78 2.48 -1.51 5.61
N LEU A 79 1.75 -2.47 6.17
CA LEU A 79 0.45 -2.23 6.81
C LEU A 79 0.56 -1.25 7.98
N ALA A 80 1.59 -1.40 8.83
CA ALA A 80 1.82 -0.49 9.95
C ALA A 80 2.06 0.96 9.48
N ILE A 81 2.85 1.14 8.42
CA ILE A 81 3.10 2.45 7.81
C ILE A 81 1.81 3.01 7.19
N ALA A 82 1.02 2.18 6.52
CA ALA A 82 -0.25 2.59 5.91
C ALA A 82 -1.24 3.12 6.98
N ILE A 83 -1.40 2.39 8.09
CA ILE A 83 -2.24 2.80 9.22
C ILE A 83 -1.71 4.10 9.84
N ALA A 84 -0.39 4.18 10.11
CA ALA A 84 0.22 5.38 10.67
C ALA A 84 0.02 6.60 9.76
N SER A 85 0.13 6.43 8.44
CA SER A 85 -0.09 7.48 7.46
C SER A 85 -1.53 7.98 7.43
N SER A 86 -2.51 7.08 7.53
CA SER A 86 -3.93 7.44 7.63
C SER A 86 -4.23 8.22 8.92
N ILE A 87 -3.74 7.76 10.06
CA ILE A 87 -3.90 8.44 11.36
C ILE A 87 -3.27 9.84 11.30
N LEU A 88 -2.06 9.94 10.77
CA LEU A 88 -1.36 11.22 10.69
C LEU A 88 -2.04 12.19 9.71
N GLY A 89 -2.54 11.71 8.57
CA GLY A 89 -3.32 12.51 7.62
C GLY A 89 -4.58 13.10 8.25
N ILE A 90 -5.36 12.27 8.96
CA ILE A 90 -6.54 12.71 9.72
C ILE A 90 -6.15 13.73 10.79
N SER A 91 -5.04 13.48 11.49
CA SER A 91 -4.55 14.37 12.55
C SER A 91 -4.16 15.74 11.98
N LEU A 92 -3.49 15.80 10.81
CA LEU A 92 -3.18 17.07 10.12
C LEU A 92 -4.44 17.83 9.72
N ILE A 93 -5.48 17.14 9.22
CA ILE A 93 -6.77 17.75 8.91
C ILE A 93 -7.40 18.33 10.19
N ALA A 94 -7.40 17.57 11.29
CA ALA A 94 -7.93 18.02 12.57
C ALA A 94 -7.17 19.23 13.14
N SER A 95 -5.86 19.33 12.87
CA SER A 95 -5.01 20.44 13.32
C SER A 95 -5.39 21.81 12.72
N VAL A 96 -6.19 21.82 11.65
CA VAL A 96 -6.75 23.04 11.05
C VAL A 96 -7.81 23.67 11.95
N ALA A 97 -8.58 22.84 12.67
CA ALA A 97 -9.60 23.26 13.62
C ALA A 97 -9.03 23.54 15.02
N ARG A 98 -7.97 22.82 15.41
CA ARG A 98 -7.29 23.01 16.70
C ARG A 98 -5.79 23.16 16.46
N PRO A 99 -5.20 24.36 16.65
CA PRO A 99 -3.77 24.54 16.42
C PRO A 99 -2.99 23.68 17.42
N HIS A 100 -2.32 22.64 16.91
CA HIS A 100 -1.41 21.80 17.67
C HIS A 100 0.06 22.04 17.27
N LYS A 101 0.95 21.71 18.19
CA LYS A 101 2.39 22.04 18.24
C LYS A 101 3.17 21.44 17.05
N GLY A 102 4.31 22.05 16.69
CA GLY A 102 5.23 21.63 15.62
C GLY A 102 5.72 20.16 15.66
N ILE A 103 5.47 19.42 16.73
CA ILE A 103 5.69 17.96 16.81
C ILE A 103 4.91 17.21 15.72
N MET A 104 3.65 17.61 15.43
CA MET A 104 2.86 16.97 14.36
C MET A 104 3.44 17.22 12.98
N LEU A 105 3.96 18.42 12.74
CA LEU A 105 4.62 18.77 11.47
C LEU A 105 5.92 18.00 11.27
N ARG A 106 6.72 17.84 12.33
CA ARG A 106 7.93 16.99 12.31
C ARG A 106 7.60 15.52 12.06
N ALA A 107 6.55 15.00 12.70
CA ALA A 107 6.07 13.64 12.46
C ALA A 107 5.57 13.46 11.03
N ALA A 108 4.81 14.43 10.50
CA ALA A 108 4.33 14.43 9.13
C ALA A 108 5.47 14.38 8.12
N PHE A 109 6.47 15.24 8.32
CA PHE A 109 7.66 15.28 7.48
C PHE A 109 8.44 13.96 7.53
N SER A 110 8.70 13.43 8.73
CA SER A 110 9.46 12.18 8.92
C SER A 110 8.74 10.98 8.30
N LEU A 111 7.43 10.88 8.47
CA LEU A 111 6.63 9.81 7.86
C LEU A 111 6.53 9.97 6.35
N SER A 112 6.43 11.20 5.83
CA SER A 112 6.41 11.44 4.39
C SER A 112 7.71 10.99 3.70
N LEU A 113 8.85 11.03 4.40
CA LEU A 113 10.13 10.47 3.93
C LEU A 113 10.15 8.94 3.94
N ALA A 114 9.43 8.30 4.87
CA ALA A 114 9.37 6.84 4.96
C ALA A 114 8.45 6.20 3.89
N PHE A 115 7.53 6.97 3.32
CA PHE A 115 6.54 6.46 2.37
C PHE A 115 7.11 5.99 1.02
N PRO A 116 8.04 6.70 0.35
CA PRO A 116 8.69 6.16 -0.84
C PRO A 116 9.33 4.78 -0.59
N SER A 117 9.96 4.59 0.57
CA SER A 117 10.56 3.30 0.95
C SER A 117 9.50 2.21 1.17
N ALA A 118 8.38 2.55 1.83
CA ALA A 118 7.26 1.61 2.02
C ALA A 118 6.60 1.21 0.69
N SER A 119 6.38 2.18 -0.20
CA SER A 119 5.86 1.94 -1.55
C SER A 119 6.81 1.08 -2.38
N ALA A 120 8.13 1.34 -2.31
CA ALA A 120 9.13 0.53 -2.98
C ALA A 120 9.14 -0.91 -2.45
N LEU A 121 9.05 -1.09 -1.12
CA LEU A 121 8.97 -2.40 -0.50
C LEU A 121 7.71 -3.17 -0.93
N ALA A 122 6.55 -2.50 -0.96
CA ALA A 122 5.27 -3.08 -1.43
C ALA A 122 5.33 -3.51 -2.89
N TYR A 123 5.99 -2.70 -3.72
CA TYR A 123 6.19 -3.01 -5.13
C TYR A 123 7.13 -4.20 -5.32
N LEU A 124 8.25 -4.25 -4.59
CA LEU A 124 9.20 -5.37 -4.63
C LEU A 124 8.58 -6.68 -4.11
N SER A 125 7.79 -6.63 -3.03
CA SER A 125 7.11 -7.82 -2.51
C SER A 125 6.14 -8.39 -3.54
N ARG A 126 5.42 -7.54 -4.27
CA ARG A 126 4.57 -7.96 -5.39
C ARG A 126 5.40 -8.54 -6.54
N LEU A 127 6.41 -7.80 -7.01
CA LEU A 127 7.13 -8.15 -8.23
C LEU A 127 7.97 -9.42 -8.10
N VAL A 128 8.71 -9.55 -7.00
CA VAL A 128 9.69 -10.62 -6.84
C VAL A 128 9.04 -11.79 -6.14
N LEU A 129 8.42 -11.59 -4.98
CA LEU A 129 8.00 -12.72 -4.13
C LEU A 129 6.68 -13.33 -4.59
N VAL A 130 5.68 -12.52 -4.92
CA VAL A 130 4.38 -13.04 -5.37
C VAL A 130 4.49 -13.65 -6.77
N ASN A 131 5.14 -12.98 -7.73
CA ASN A 131 5.29 -13.57 -9.07
C ASN A 131 6.19 -14.81 -9.08
N TYR A 132 7.24 -14.84 -8.24
CA TYR A 132 8.04 -16.06 -8.08
C TYR A 132 7.22 -17.20 -7.49
N ALA A 133 6.40 -16.92 -6.46
CA ALA A 133 5.49 -17.90 -5.89
C ALA A 133 4.48 -18.43 -6.91
N LEU A 134 3.99 -17.58 -7.83
CA LEU A 134 3.12 -18.01 -8.94
C LEU A 134 3.82 -19.00 -9.89
N GLY A 135 5.14 -18.88 -10.05
CA GLY A 135 5.93 -19.84 -10.84
C GLY A 135 6.14 -21.19 -10.15
N GLU A 136 6.05 -21.24 -8.82
CA GLU A 136 6.10 -22.49 -8.06
C GLU A 136 4.77 -23.24 -8.02
N ILE A 137 3.65 -22.57 -8.34
CA ILE A 137 2.33 -23.21 -8.38
C ILE A 137 2.26 -24.11 -9.63
N PRO A 138 2.04 -25.43 -9.47
CA PRO A 138 1.88 -26.34 -10.60
C PRO A 138 0.55 -26.05 -11.31
N MET A 139 0.59 -25.22 -12.34
CA MET A 139 -0.60 -24.84 -13.12
C MET A 139 -1.18 -25.99 -13.95
N ASP A 140 -0.34 -26.99 -14.24
CA ASP A 140 -0.69 -28.26 -14.87
C ASP A 140 -0.49 -29.40 -13.87
N LEU A 141 -1.58 -30.11 -13.56
CA LEU A 141 -1.60 -31.25 -12.64
C LEU A 141 -1.72 -32.58 -13.38
N SER A 142 -1.47 -32.59 -14.69
CA SER A 142 -1.52 -33.82 -15.47
C SER A 142 -0.56 -34.87 -14.93
N ALA A 143 -1.06 -36.08 -14.77
CA ALA A 143 -0.31 -37.20 -14.22
C ALA A 143 -0.39 -38.38 -15.17
N THR A 144 0.77 -38.91 -15.56
CA THR A 144 0.86 -40.16 -16.33
C THR A 144 0.99 -41.33 -15.37
N THR A 145 0.05 -42.26 -15.44
CA THR A 145 0.06 -43.49 -14.65
C THR A 145 0.15 -44.70 -15.57
N SER A 146 0.47 -45.88 -15.03
CA SER A 146 0.51 -47.13 -15.81
C SER A 146 -0.84 -47.50 -16.46
N ALA A 147 -1.95 -46.89 -16.02
CA ALA A 147 -3.29 -47.08 -16.56
C ALA A 147 -3.70 -46.02 -17.62
N GLY A 148 -2.85 -45.02 -17.88
CA GLY A 148 -3.13 -43.94 -18.83
C GLY A 148 -2.78 -42.54 -18.28
N ALA A 149 -3.08 -41.50 -19.07
CA ALA A 149 -2.87 -40.09 -18.70
C ALA A 149 -4.13 -39.50 -18.06
N LEU A 150 -3.97 -38.97 -16.84
CA LEU A 150 -4.97 -38.12 -16.19
C LEU A 150 -4.67 -36.67 -16.59
N VAL A 151 -5.55 -36.10 -17.42
CA VAL A 151 -5.46 -34.70 -17.85
C VAL A 151 -6.52 -33.90 -17.07
N PHE A 152 -6.07 -33.07 -16.15
CA PHE A 152 -6.94 -32.10 -15.49
C PHE A 152 -6.98 -30.80 -16.31
N GLN A 153 -8.09 -30.07 -16.20
CA GLN A 153 -8.21 -28.74 -16.79
C GLN A 153 -7.14 -27.82 -16.17
N GLN A 154 -6.42 -27.03 -16.97
CA GLN A 154 -5.39 -26.14 -16.44
C GLN A 154 -6.00 -25.08 -15.52
N SER A 155 -5.26 -24.73 -14.46
CA SER A 155 -5.68 -23.62 -13.58
C SER A 155 -5.49 -22.30 -14.31
N GLN A 156 -6.47 -21.41 -14.20
CA GLN A 156 -6.44 -20.07 -14.80
C GLN A 156 -6.07 -19.04 -13.74
N LEU A 157 -5.15 -18.14 -14.08
CA LEU A 157 -4.75 -17.02 -13.25
C LEU A 157 -5.39 -15.74 -13.75
N LEU A 158 -6.30 -15.19 -12.95
CA LEU A 158 -7.06 -13.98 -13.27
C LEU A 158 -6.52 -12.81 -12.45
N PRO A 159 -6.22 -11.65 -13.08
CA PRO A 159 -5.78 -10.47 -12.35
C PRO A 159 -6.93 -9.93 -11.48
N GLY A 160 -6.62 -9.62 -10.23
CA GLY A 160 -7.55 -9.03 -9.27
C GLY A 160 -7.49 -7.50 -9.23
N PRO A 161 -8.41 -6.84 -8.50
CA PRO A 161 -8.53 -5.38 -8.44
C PRO A 161 -7.30 -4.68 -7.84
N ALA A 162 -6.55 -5.34 -6.96
CA ALA A 162 -5.33 -4.77 -6.37
C ALA A 162 -4.21 -4.56 -7.40
N ALA A 163 -4.25 -5.27 -8.54
CA ALA A 163 -3.22 -5.20 -9.57
C ALA A 163 -3.04 -3.78 -10.14
N LEU A 164 -4.13 -2.99 -10.18
CA LEU A 164 -4.14 -1.61 -10.65
C LEU A 164 -3.68 -0.60 -9.58
N LEU A 165 -3.88 -0.93 -8.30
CA LEU A 165 -3.58 -0.04 -7.17
C LEU A 165 -2.08 0.03 -6.85
N LEU A 166 -1.34 -1.03 -7.15
CA LEU A 166 0.12 -1.09 -6.93
C LEU A 166 0.94 -0.50 -8.10
N SER A 167 0.39 0.47 -8.82
CA SER A 167 1.19 1.19 -9.82
C SER A 167 2.19 2.12 -9.10
N PRO A 168 3.46 2.14 -9.55
CA PRO A 168 4.49 2.97 -8.91
C PRO A 168 4.14 4.46 -8.93
N ALA A 169 3.37 4.91 -9.93
CA ALA A 169 2.88 6.29 -10.01
C ALA A 169 1.86 6.62 -8.90
N LEU A 170 0.85 5.78 -8.69
CA LEU A 170 -0.17 5.99 -7.66
C LEU A 170 0.41 5.88 -6.25
N ALA A 171 1.47 5.07 -6.08
CA ALA A 171 2.13 4.88 -4.80
C ALA A 171 3.17 5.97 -4.45
N THR A 172 3.59 6.82 -5.40
CA THR A 172 4.65 7.82 -5.19
C THR A 172 4.15 9.27 -5.22
N ILE A 173 3.14 9.59 -6.04
CA ILE A 173 2.65 10.96 -6.20
C ILE A 173 2.08 11.53 -4.89
N PRO A 174 1.14 10.86 -4.18
CA PRO A 174 0.61 11.39 -2.93
C PRO A 174 1.68 11.65 -1.83
N PRO A 175 2.65 10.75 -1.57
CA PRO A 175 3.71 11.02 -0.60
C PRO A 175 4.60 12.20 -0.97
N VAL A 176 4.94 12.36 -2.25
CA VAL A 176 5.79 13.48 -2.71
C VAL A 176 5.08 14.82 -2.48
N ILE A 177 3.77 14.88 -2.74
CA ILE A 177 2.96 16.07 -2.45
C ILE A 177 2.94 16.36 -0.95
N ALA A 178 2.70 15.35 -0.12
CA ALA A 178 2.69 15.50 1.34
C ALA A 178 4.05 15.96 1.89
N LEU A 179 5.15 15.42 1.35
CA LEU A 179 6.52 15.79 1.71
C LEU A 179 6.84 17.23 1.35
N GLY A 180 6.57 17.64 0.10
CA GLY A 180 6.83 19.00 -0.35
C GLY A 180 6.07 20.04 0.47
N ILE A 181 4.79 19.77 0.75
CA ILE A 181 3.95 20.69 1.53
C ILE A 181 4.38 20.74 3.01
N SER A 182 4.67 19.59 3.62
CA SER A 182 5.12 19.55 5.03
C SER A 182 6.49 20.19 5.22
N ALA A 183 7.40 20.05 4.24
CA ALA A 183 8.69 20.73 4.24
C ALA A 183 8.54 22.26 4.18
N ILE A 184 7.66 22.77 3.31
CA ILE A 184 7.37 24.20 3.20
C ILE A 184 6.78 24.72 4.51
N ASP A 185 5.82 24.02 5.11
CA ASP A 185 5.18 24.47 6.35
C ASP A 185 6.13 24.43 7.55
N LEU A 186 7.03 23.42 7.63
CA LEU A 186 8.09 23.35 8.64
C LEU A 186 9.13 24.47 8.48
N TYR A 187 9.60 24.74 7.26
CA TYR A 187 10.51 25.84 6.97
C TYR A 187 9.91 27.19 7.38
N LEU A 188 8.65 27.40 7.03
CA LEU A 188 7.89 28.59 7.38
C LEU A 188 7.57 28.71 8.88
N GLU A 189 7.51 27.61 9.62
CA GLU A 189 7.38 27.62 11.09
C GLU A 189 8.68 28.05 11.75
N ILE A 190 9.83 27.52 11.29
CA ILE A 190 11.16 27.79 11.87
C ILE A 190 11.65 29.21 11.56
N TYR A 191 11.44 29.72 10.34
CA TYR A 191 11.97 31.02 9.91
C TYR A 191 11.00 32.20 10.08
N ALA A 192 9.75 31.95 10.49
CA ALA A 192 8.78 33.02 10.79
C ALA A 192 8.54 33.24 12.30
N SER A 193 9.24 32.46 13.15
CA SER A 193 9.38 32.68 14.60
C SER A 193 10.67 33.43 14.90
#